data_AF-A0A533WRV3-F1
#
_entry.id   AF-A0A533WRV3-F1
#
_cell.length_a   1.000
_cell.length_b   1.000
_cell.length_c   1.000
_cell.angle_alpha   90.00
_cell.angle_beta   90.00
_cell.angle_gamma   90.00
#
_symmetry.space_group_name_H-M   'P 1'
#
loop_
_entity.id
_entity.type
_entity.pdbx_description
1 polymer ?
#
loop_
_entity_poly.entity_id
_entity_poly.type
_entity_poly.pdbx_seq_one_letter_code
_entity_poly.pdbx_strand_id
1 'polypeptide(L)'
;MKTITFVAITLISGAIAGTILGAVNQIIVEPYVDRAIQLETENSQKSGEMINPFEFAAYRVWQRGGEIAAGTILGLSLGSLFGIVFAYGRGSVPGSNNKKKALIIAGIMWFALFLLPALKYPANPPAVGNPETIYYRQGMYLGFLAISGFGALGLALLYRKIGAMHAKKLIIPAVYAAIMAGAYLGMPANPDKITAPMDLVISFRIVSAFTMSMFW
;
A
#
# COMPACT_ATOMS: atom_id res chain seq x y z
N MET A 1 -13.75 27.55 -0.76
CA MET A 1 -12.30 27.40 -1.03
C MET A 1 -12.10 27.34 -2.53
N LYS A 2 -11.11 28.04 -3.07
CA LYS A 2 -10.79 28.00 -4.51
C LYS A 2 -10.23 26.62 -4.87
N THR A 3 -10.54 26.11 -6.06
CA THR A 3 -10.11 24.76 -6.53
C THR A 3 -8.60 24.57 -6.44
N ILE A 4 -7.83 25.57 -6.88
CA ILE A 4 -6.36 25.53 -6.84
C ILE A 4 -5.85 25.37 -5.40
N THR A 5 -6.44 26.09 -4.44
CA THR A 5 -6.07 25.99 -3.03
C THR A 5 -6.35 24.60 -2.48
N PHE A 6 -7.49 24.00 -2.84
CA PHE A 6 -7.82 22.64 -2.41
C PHE A 6 -6.81 21.62 -2.95
N VAL A 7 -6.54 21.67 -4.26
CA VAL A 7 -5.59 20.77 -4.92
C VAL A 7 -4.19 20.89 -4.31
N ALA A 8 -3.72 22.13 -4.10
CA ALA A 8 -2.42 22.39 -3.47
C ALA A 8 -2.35 21.81 -2.05
N ILE A 9 -3.37 22.01 -1.22
CA ILE A 9 -3.42 21.45 0.13
C ILE A 9 -3.37 19.91 0.07
N THR A 10 -4.17 19.27 -0.79
CA THR A 10 -4.21 17.81 -0.87
C THR A 10 -2.89 17.21 -1.33
N LEU A 11 -2.23 17.85 -2.30
CA LEU A 11 -0.91 17.43 -2.80
C LEU A 11 0.16 17.59 -1.72
N ILE A 12 0.23 18.77 -1.10
CA ILE A 12 1.25 19.07 -0.08
C ILE A 12 1.04 18.19 1.15
N SER A 13 -0.19 18.02 1.63
CA SER A 13 -0.48 17.12 2.75
C SER A 13 -0.12 15.67 2.42
N GLY A 14 -0.41 15.21 1.20
CA GLY A 14 0.00 13.89 0.74
C GLY A 14 1.53 13.73 0.71
N ALA A 15 2.24 14.69 0.13
CA ALA A 15 3.70 14.71 0.09
C ALA A 15 4.30 14.63 1.51
N ILE A 16 3.81 15.47 2.44
CA ILE A 16 4.25 15.49 3.84
C ILE A 16 4.01 14.13 4.50
N ALA A 17 2.81 13.56 4.37
CA ALA A 17 2.49 12.25 4.94
C ALA A 17 3.41 11.16 4.37
N GLY A 18 3.67 11.19 3.07
CA GLY A 18 4.57 10.27 2.39
C GLY A 18 6.04 10.40 2.80
N THR A 19 6.54 11.64 2.98
CA THR A 19 7.88 11.89 3.50
C THR A 19 8.00 11.39 4.95
N ILE A 20 6.98 11.64 5.79
CA ILE A 20 6.94 11.13 7.16
C ILE A 20 6.95 9.60 7.17
N LEU A 21 6.18 8.94 6.31
CA LEU A 21 6.20 7.49 6.16
C LEU A 21 7.61 6.98 5.86
N GLY A 22 8.28 7.55 4.85
CA GLY A 22 9.65 7.18 4.51
C GLY A 22 10.63 7.39 5.67
N ALA A 23 10.54 8.53 6.35
CA ALA A 23 11.40 8.83 7.50
C ALA A 23 11.16 7.89 8.70
N VAL A 24 9.91 7.53 8.96
CA VAL A 24 9.57 6.58 10.03
C VAL A 24 10.05 5.17 9.67
N ASN A 25 9.92 4.76 8.41
CA ASN A 25 10.40 3.46 7.97
C ASN A 25 11.92 3.31 8.11
N GLN A 26 12.70 4.38 7.92
CA GLN A 26 14.15 4.38 8.16
C GLN A 26 14.51 3.96 9.60
N ILE A 27 13.60 4.13 10.55
CA ILE A 27 13.81 3.77 11.96
C ILE A 27 13.15 2.43 12.29
N ILE A 28 11.93 2.21 11.79
CA ILE A 28 11.08 1.09 12.22
C ILE A 28 11.22 -0.12 11.30
N VAL A 29 11.29 0.08 9.99
CA VAL A 29 11.26 -0.99 8.98
C VAL A 29 12.68 -1.39 8.55
N GLU A 30 13.56 -0.40 8.42
CA GLU A 30 14.94 -0.59 7.93
C GLU A 30 15.77 -1.61 8.74
N PRO A 31 15.65 -1.74 10.08
CA PRO A 31 16.36 -2.80 10.81
C PRO A 31 16.04 -4.21 10.32
N TYR A 32 14.81 -4.46 9.84
CA TYR A 32 14.42 -5.75 9.27
C TYR A 32 14.92 -5.91 7.84
N VAL A 33 15.01 -4.81 7.07
CA VAL A 33 15.62 -4.79 5.74
C VAL A 33 17.12 -5.11 5.84
N ASP A 34 17.82 -4.44 6.78
CA ASP A 34 19.24 -4.70 7.07
C ASP A 34 19.47 -6.16 7.41
N ARG A 35 18.63 -6.75 8.26
CA ARG A 35 18.75 -8.16 8.64
C ARG A 35 18.53 -9.10 7.46
N ALA A 36 17.58 -8.81 6.58
CA ALA A 36 17.32 -9.62 5.39
C ALA A 36 18.50 -9.57 4.40
N ILE A 37 19.03 -8.36 4.14
CA ILE A 37 20.20 -8.15 3.27
C ILE A 37 21.44 -8.83 3.85
N GLN A 38 21.63 -8.79 5.17
CA GLN A 38 22.74 -9.49 5.82
C GLN A 38 22.68 -11.00 5.58
N LEU A 39 21.50 -11.62 5.72
CA LEU A 39 21.32 -13.05 5.47
C LEU A 39 21.56 -13.42 4.00
N GLU A 40 21.14 -12.58 3.07
CA GLU A 40 21.44 -12.74 1.64
C GLU A 40 22.95 -12.67 1.38
N THR A 41 23.61 -11.65 1.92
CA THR A 41 25.08 -11.46 1.81
C THR A 41 25.84 -12.67 2.35
N GLU A 42 25.46 -13.18 3.52
CA GLU A 42 26.06 -14.38 4.13
C GLU A 42 25.86 -15.64 3.26
N ASN A 43 24.69 -15.78 2.63
CA ASN A 43 24.39 -16.91 1.74
C ASN A 43 25.18 -16.81 0.42
N SER A 44 25.28 -15.64 -0.18
CA SER A 44 26.10 -15.38 -1.37
C SER A 44 27.59 -15.64 -1.11
N GLN A 45 28.11 -15.24 0.05
CA GLN A 45 29.49 -15.55 0.42
C GLN A 45 29.72 -17.07 0.56
N LYS A 46 28.76 -17.81 1.12
CA LYS A 46 28.83 -19.28 1.22
C LYS A 46 28.76 -19.97 -0.14
N SER A 47 28.07 -19.39 -1.13
CA SER A 47 28.06 -19.88 -2.51
C SER A 47 29.29 -19.44 -3.33
N GLY A 48 30.21 -18.68 -2.74
CA GLY A 48 31.44 -18.23 -3.39
C GLY A 48 31.29 -16.96 -4.23
N GLU A 49 30.17 -16.26 -4.12
CA GLU A 49 29.99 -14.96 -4.76
C GLU A 49 30.78 -13.88 -4.02
N MET A 50 31.59 -13.11 -4.76
CA MET A 50 32.29 -11.96 -4.20
C MET A 50 31.41 -10.70 -4.31
N ILE A 51 31.04 -10.14 -3.16
CA ILE A 51 30.31 -8.88 -3.09
C ILE A 51 31.32 -7.74 -3.02
N ASN A 52 31.29 -6.83 -3.99
CA ASN A 52 32.13 -5.64 -3.99
C ASN A 52 31.67 -4.68 -2.87
N PRO A 53 32.50 -4.39 -1.85
CA PRO A 53 32.10 -3.55 -0.73
C PRO A 53 31.71 -2.12 -1.12
N PHE A 54 32.33 -1.56 -2.17
CA PHE A 54 32.04 -0.20 -2.63
C PHE A 54 30.69 -0.12 -3.33
N GLU A 55 30.38 -1.08 -4.20
CA GLU A 55 29.08 -1.16 -4.88
C GLU A 55 27.95 -1.42 -3.87
N PHE A 56 28.20 -2.31 -2.91
CA PHE A 56 27.24 -2.59 -1.84
C PHE A 56 26.94 -1.32 -1.03
N ALA A 57 27.96 -0.58 -0.59
CA ALA A 57 27.76 0.66 0.16
C ALA A 57 26.99 1.72 -0.66
N ALA A 58 27.32 1.88 -1.94
CA ALA A 58 26.61 2.79 -2.84
C ALA A 58 25.13 2.39 -3.00
N TYR A 59 24.85 1.09 -3.16
CA TYR A 59 23.48 0.56 -3.20
C TYR A 59 22.70 0.88 -1.92
N ARG A 60 23.29 0.67 -0.74
CA ARG A 60 22.62 0.97 0.55
C ARG A 60 22.25 2.44 0.68
N VAL A 61 23.14 3.35 0.27
CA VAL A 61 22.85 4.80 0.25
C VAL A 61 21.68 5.11 -0.68
N TRP A 62 21.68 4.55 -1.89
CA TRP A 62 20.61 4.76 -2.86
C TRP A 62 19.27 4.17 -2.39
N GLN A 63 19.24 2.94 -1.84
CA GLN A 63 18.01 2.30 -1.37
C GLN A 63 17.37 3.10 -0.21
N ARG A 64 18.17 3.55 0.76
CA ARG A 64 17.66 4.32 1.90
C ARG A 64 17.16 5.71 1.50
N GLY A 65 17.95 6.44 0.71
CA GLY A 65 17.52 7.75 0.19
C GLY A 65 16.30 7.63 -0.73
N GLY A 66 16.28 6.58 -1.57
CA GLY A 66 15.20 6.26 -2.47
C GLY A 66 13.90 5.94 -1.75
N GLU A 67 13.94 5.34 -0.56
CA GLU A 67 12.73 5.08 0.24
C GLU A 67 11.98 6.36 0.61
N ILE A 68 12.69 7.42 1.05
CA ILE A 68 12.05 8.70 1.40
C ILE A 68 11.43 9.37 0.16
N ALA A 69 12.15 9.33 -0.96
CA ALA A 69 11.64 9.86 -2.23
C ALA A 69 10.41 9.07 -2.70
N ALA A 70 10.46 7.74 -2.65
CA ALA A 70 9.35 6.86 -3.00
C ALA A 70 8.13 7.08 -2.10
N GLY A 71 8.34 7.22 -0.78
CA GLY A 71 7.29 7.58 0.18
C GLY A 71 6.63 8.90 -0.17
N THR A 72 7.42 9.93 -0.51
CA THR A 72 6.90 11.24 -0.92
C THR A 72 6.06 11.15 -2.20
N ILE A 73 6.52 10.39 -3.21
CA ILE A 73 5.79 10.17 -4.47
C ILE A 73 4.49 9.39 -4.23
N LEU A 74 4.53 8.36 -3.38
CA LEU A 74 3.35 7.60 -2.97
C LEU A 74 2.33 8.52 -2.28
N GLY A 75 2.80 9.34 -1.34
CA GLY A 75 2.00 10.32 -0.62
C GLY A 75 1.36 11.35 -1.54
N LEU A 76 2.10 11.91 -2.49
CA LEU A 76 1.57 12.79 -3.53
C LEU A 76 0.45 12.11 -4.33
N SER A 77 0.67 10.86 -4.74
CA SER A 77 -0.26 10.09 -5.57
C SER A 77 -1.55 9.78 -4.81
N LEU A 78 -1.44 9.25 -3.59
CA LEU A 78 -2.59 8.89 -2.76
C LEU A 78 -3.30 10.13 -2.20
N GLY A 79 -2.58 11.19 -1.86
CA GLY A 79 -3.16 12.48 -1.46
C GLY A 79 -3.96 13.13 -2.58
N SER A 80 -3.47 13.06 -3.83
CA SER A 80 -4.22 13.48 -5.02
C SER A 80 -5.51 12.68 -5.20
N LEU A 81 -5.40 11.36 -5.15
CA LEU A 81 -6.55 10.47 -5.28
C LEU A 81 -7.57 10.73 -4.18
N PHE A 82 -7.12 10.87 -2.93
CA PHE A 82 -7.97 11.20 -1.80
C PHE A 82 -8.68 12.54 -2.01
N GLY A 83 -7.97 13.57 -2.48
CA GLY A 83 -8.55 14.87 -2.79
C GLY A 83 -9.71 14.77 -3.80
N ILE A 84 -9.51 14.01 -4.89
CA ILE A 84 -10.53 13.77 -5.91
C ILE A 84 -11.73 13.02 -5.30
N VAL A 85 -11.48 11.89 -4.62
CA VAL A 85 -12.52 11.08 -4.00
C VAL A 85 -13.31 11.88 -2.96
N PHE A 86 -12.62 12.70 -2.16
CA PHE A 86 -13.26 13.57 -1.18
C PHE A 86 -14.13 14.65 -1.84
N ALA A 87 -13.60 15.35 -2.85
CA ALA A 87 -14.32 16.41 -3.54
C ALA A 87 -15.64 15.93 -4.14
N TYR A 88 -15.62 14.78 -4.82
CA TYR A 88 -16.78 14.23 -5.50
C TYR A 88 -17.64 13.31 -4.63
N GLY A 89 -17.06 12.66 -3.62
CA GLY A 89 -17.70 11.61 -2.82
C GLY A 89 -18.31 12.09 -1.50
N ARG A 90 -17.81 13.16 -0.89
CA ARG A 90 -18.21 13.61 0.47
C ARG A 90 -19.71 13.86 0.65
N GLY A 91 -20.45 14.16 -0.43
CA GLY A 91 -21.90 14.34 -0.38
C GLY A 91 -22.66 13.03 -0.07
N SER A 92 -22.09 11.89 -0.43
CA SER A 92 -22.71 10.56 -0.33
C SER A 92 -22.35 9.82 0.96
N VAL A 93 -21.43 10.39 1.75
CA VAL A 93 -20.90 9.80 2.98
C VAL A 93 -21.61 10.42 4.19
N PRO A 94 -22.08 9.62 5.17
CA PRO A 94 -22.70 10.14 6.38
C PRO A 94 -21.70 10.95 7.21
N GLY A 95 -22.19 11.94 7.95
CA GLY A 95 -21.36 12.71 8.88
C GLY A 95 -21.77 14.17 8.99
N SER A 96 -21.65 14.73 10.19
CA SER A 96 -22.08 16.09 10.50
C SER A 96 -21.12 17.17 9.99
N ASN A 97 -19.87 16.82 9.66
CA ASN A 97 -18.88 17.78 9.17
C ASN A 97 -17.88 17.12 8.20
N ASN A 98 -17.12 17.96 7.49
CA ASN A 98 -16.13 17.52 6.50
C ASN A 98 -14.99 16.69 7.10
N LYS A 99 -14.61 16.90 8.37
CA LYS A 99 -13.53 16.13 9.02
C LYS A 99 -13.94 14.66 9.20
N LYS A 100 -15.15 14.41 9.73
CA LYS A 100 -15.70 13.05 9.88
C LYS A 100 -15.83 12.35 8.52
N LYS A 101 -16.32 13.07 7.50
CA LYS A 101 -16.43 12.54 6.13
C LYS A 101 -15.07 12.20 5.53
N ALA A 102 -14.06 13.03 5.79
CA ALA A 102 -12.69 12.79 5.35
C ALA A 102 -12.12 11.51 5.98
N LEU A 103 -12.30 11.32 7.29
CA LEU A 103 -11.88 10.10 7.98
C LEU A 103 -12.58 8.84 7.46
N ILE A 104 -13.88 8.90 7.19
CA ILE A 104 -14.60 7.75 6.62
C ILE A 104 -14.07 7.41 5.21
N ILE A 105 -13.86 8.42 4.37
CA ILE A 105 -13.31 8.22 3.03
C ILE A 105 -11.88 7.66 3.10
N ALA A 106 -11.03 8.21 3.98
CA ALA A 106 -9.68 7.70 4.21
C ALA A 106 -9.71 6.24 4.68
N GLY A 107 -10.59 5.90 5.62
CA GLY A 107 -10.75 4.51 6.08
C GLY A 107 -11.22 3.54 4.99
N ILE A 108 -12.13 3.97 4.10
CA ILE A 108 -12.55 3.15 2.94
C ILE A 108 -11.38 2.96 1.97
N MET A 109 -10.63 4.03 1.69
CA MET A 109 -9.47 3.98 0.79
C MET A 109 -8.33 3.15 1.38
N TRP A 110 -8.02 3.29 2.67
CA TRP A 110 -7.09 2.43 3.40
C TRP A 110 -7.51 0.96 3.29
N PHE A 111 -8.78 0.66 3.51
CA PHE A 111 -9.30 -0.70 3.44
C PHE A 111 -9.16 -1.29 2.03
N ALA A 112 -9.61 -0.56 1.01
CA ALA A 112 -9.64 -1.02 -0.37
C ALA A 112 -8.25 -1.02 -1.04
N LEU A 113 -7.46 0.02 -0.83
CA LEU A 113 -6.21 0.24 -1.56
C LEU A 113 -4.98 -0.29 -0.83
N PHE A 114 -5.07 -0.58 0.46
CA PHE A 114 -3.95 -1.09 1.24
C PHE A 114 -4.28 -2.40 1.95
N LEU A 115 -5.26 -2.42 2.87
CA LEU A 115 -5.47 -3.58 3.74
C LEU A 115 -5.78 -4.85 2.94
N LEU A 116 -6.76 -4.80 2.04
CA LEU A 116 -7.16 -5.97 1.25
C LEU A 116 -6.00 -6.51 0.38
N PRO A 117 -5.30 -5.67 -0.42
CA PRO A 117 -4.10 -6.11 -1.13
C PRO A 117 -3.03 -6.71 -0.21
N ALA A 118 -2.75 -6.08 0.94
CA ALA A 118 -1.76 -6.57 1.91
C ALA A 118 -2.15 -7.92 2.53
N LEU A 119 -3.45 -8.22 2.66
CA LEU A 119 -3.92 -9.53 3.14
C LEU A 119 -3.73 -10.65 2.11
N LYS A 120 -3.87 -10.36 0.81
CA LYS A 120 -3.66 -11.35 -0.26
C LYS A 120 -2.19 -11.52 -0.62
N TYR A 121 -1.48 -10.40 -0.76
CA TYR A 121 -0.10 -10.34 -1.19
C TYR A 121 0.70 -9.49 -0.19
N PRO A 122 0.99 -10.02 1.02
CA PRO A 122 1.74 -9.30 2.03
C PRO A 122 3.15 -9.00 1.55
N ALA A 123 3.69 -7.84 1.94
CA ALA A 123 5.04 -7.44 1.61
C ALA A 123 6.07 -8.44 2.16
N ASN A 124 7.14 -8.67 1.41
CA ASN A 124 8.32 -9.37 1.90
C ASN A 124 9.46 -8.35 2.04
N PRO A 125 10.39 -8.53 2.99
CA PRO A 125 11.57 -7.69 3.03
C PRO A 125 12.36 -7.85 1.71
N PRO A 126 13.14 -6.83 1.32
CA PRO A 126 14.13 -6.97 0.26
C PRO A 126 15.01 -8.20 0.51
N ALA A 127 15.49 -8.83 -0.57
CA ALA A 127 16.17 -10.14 -0.55
C ALA A 127 15.28 -11.39 -0.27
N VAL A 128 14.00 -11.23 0.07
CA VAL A 128 13.08 -12.37 0.28
C VAL A 128 12.13 -12.55 -0.90
N GLY A 129 12.47 -13.53 -1.75
CA GLY A 129 11.75 -13.93 -2.94
C GLY A 129 12.70 -14.20 -4.10
N ASN A 130 12.18 -14.69 -5.22
CA ASN A 130 12.97 -14.86 -6.44
C ASN A 130 13.00 -13.52 -7.21
N PRO A 131 14.18 -12.98 -7.56
CA PRO A 131 14.29 -11.80 -8.42
C PRO A 131 13.64 -11.98 -9.79
N GLU A 132 13.67 -13.19 -10.35
CA GLU A 132 13.11 -13.49 -11.69
C GLU A 132 11.59 -13.37 -11.74
N THR A 133 10.90 -13.51 -10.59
CA THR A 133 9.43 -13.44 -10.52
C THR A 133 8.93 -12.05 -10.16
N ILE A 134 9.81 -11.05 -10.04
CA ILE A 134 9.44 -9.72 -9.51
C ILE A 134 8.30 -9.07 -10.28
N TYR A 135 8.35 -9.07 -11.62
CA TYR A 135 7.31 -8.47 -12.46
C TYR A 135 5.99 -9.25 -12.38
N TYR A 136 6.04 -10.58 -12.26
CA TYR A 136 4.86 -11.40 -12.07
C TYR A 136 4.17 -11.09 -10.74
N ARG A 137 4.93 -10.99 -9.64
CA ARG A 137 4.42 -10.63 -8.31
C ARG A 137 3.86 -9.21 -8.28
N GLN A 138 4.52 -8.25 -8.91
CA GLN A 138 4.01 -6.89 -9.06
C GLN A 138 2.71 -6.86 -9.87
N GLY A 139 2.64 -7.60 -10.98
CA GLY A 139 1.43 -7.72 -11.79
C GLY A 139 0.24 -8.30 -11.00
N MET A 140 0.47 -9.33 -10.19
CA MET A 140 -0.56 -9.88 -9.30
C MET A 140 -1.02 -8.87 -8.25
N TYR A 141 -0.08 -8.17 -7.60
CA TYR A 141 -0.41 -7.14 -6.62
C TYR A 141 -1.23 -6.01 -7.26
N LEU A 142 -0.78 -5.48 -8.40
CA LEU A 142 -1.47 -4.42 -9.13
C LEU A 142 -2.83 -4.87 -9.65
N GLY A 143 -2.95 -6.12 -10.11
CA GLY A 143 -4.23 -6.70 -10.53
C GLY A 143 -5.24 -6.77 -9.39
N PHE A 144 -4.82 -7.26 -8.23
CA PHE A 144 -5.69 -7.35 -7.05
C PHE A 144 -6.04 -5.96 -6.50
N LEU A 145 -5.08 -5.03 -6.48
CA LEU A 145 -5.28 -3.62 -6.15
C LEU A 145 -6.29 -2.97 -7.10
N ALA A 146 -6.18 -3.22 -8.41
CA ALA A 146 -7.11 -2.70 -9.41
C ALA A 146 -8.53 -3.25 -9.21
N ILE A 147 -8.68 -4.56 -9.01
CA ILE A 147 -9.98 -5.18 -8.69
C ILE A 147 -10.59 -4.53 -7.44
N SER A 148 -9.80 -4.37 -6.38
CA SER A 148 -10.24 -3.79 -5.13
C SER A 148 -10.64 -2.31 -5.28
N GLY A 149 -9.77 -1.49 -5.88
CA GLY A 149 -10.00 -0.05 -6.06
C GLY A 149 -11.14 0.25 -7.04
N PHE A 150 -11.14 -0.38 -8.21
CA PHE A 150 -12.22 -0.18 -9.20
C PHE A 150 -13.54 -0.83 -8.76
N GLY A 151 -13.50 -1.96 -8.03
CA GLY A 151 -14.68 -2.55 -7.41
C GLY A 151 -15.32 -1.59 -6.40
N ALA A 152 -14.52 -0.99 -5.51
CA ALA A 152 -14.99 0.02 -4.57
C ALA A 152 -15.54 1.26 -5.28
N LEU A 153 -14.83 1.78 -6.30
CA LEU A 153 -15.27 2.93 -7.08
C LEU A 153 -16.57 2.67 -7.83
N GLY A 154 -16.65 1.55 -8.56
CA GLY A 154 -17.83 1.16 -9.34
C GLY A 154 -19.07 1.02 -8.47
N LEU A 155 -18.93 0.40 -7.29
CA LEU A 155 -20.01 0.29 -6.31
C LEU A 155 -20.39 1.63 -5.69
N ALA A 156 -19.43 2.52 -5.43
CA ALA A 156 -19.73 3.87 -4.97
C ALA A 156 -20.52 4.68 -6.01
N LEU A 157 -20.18 4.56 -7.30
CA LEU A 157 -20.91 5.20 -8.39
C LEU A 157 -22.32 4.59 -8.55
N LEU A 158 -22.44 3.27 -8.44
CA LEU A 158 -23.73 2.57 -8.47
C LEU A 158 -24.65 3.01 -7.33
N TYR A 159 -24.11 3.10 -6.11
CA TYR A 159 -24.83 3.57 -4.94
C TYR A 159 -25.39 5.00 -5.14
N ARG A 160 -24.60 5.88 -5.76
CA ARG A 160 -25.05 7.25 -6.10
C ARG A 160 -26.16 7.25 -7.14
N LYS A 161 -26.09 6.37 -8.14
CA LYS A 161 -27.08 6.29 -9.23
C LYS A 161 -28.43 5.75 -8.76
N ILE A 162 -28.44 4.71 -7.92
CA ILE A 162 -29.67 4.07 -7.41
C ILE A 162 -30.33 4.91 -6.30
N GLY A 163 -29.56 5.76 -5.64
CA GLY A 163 -30.02 6.60 -4.54
C GLY A 163 -30.06 5.83 -3.22
N ALA A 164 -29.56 6.47 -2.16
CA ALA A 164 -29.41 5.88 -0.83
C ALA A 164 -30.71 5.32 -0.23
N MET A 165 -31.88 5.82 -0.65
CA MET A 165 -33.19 5.36 -0.17
C MET A 165 -33.62 3.99 -0.72
N HIS A 166 -33.12 3.58 -1.89
CA HIS A 166 -33.51 2.30 -2.52
C HIS A 166 -32.48 1.19 -2.29
N ALA A 167 -31.22 1.55 -2.00
CA ALA A 167 -30.18 0.58 -1.68
C ALA A 167 -30.29 0.15 -0.21
N LYS A 168 -30.60 -1.13 0.05
CA LYS A 168 -30.46 -1.69 1.40
C LYS A 168 -29.00 -1.52 1.86
N LYS A 169 -28.80 -0.96 3.05
CA LYS A 169 -27.48 -0.54 3.59
C LYS A 169 -26.37 -1.60 3.51
N LEU A 170 -26.72 -2.89 3.47
CA LEU A 170 -25.78 -4.00 3.45
C LEU A 170 -25.47 -4.58 2.06
N ILE A 171 -26.23 -4.23 1.01
CA ILE A 171 -26.02 -4.83 -0.32
C ILE A 171 -24.67 -4.42 -0.90
N ILE A 172 -24.32 -3.13 -0.86
CA ILE A 172 -23.07 -2.65 -1.44
C ILE A 172 -21.83 -3.27 -0.76
N PRO A 173 -21.72 -3.27 0.60
CA PRO A 173 -20.66 -3.99 1.29
C PRO A 173 -20.63 -5.49 0.98
N ALA A 174 -21.80 -6.15 0.90
CA ALA A 174 -21.87 -7.58 0.60
C ALA A 174 -21.39 -7.91 -0.82
N VAL A 175 -21.77 -7.10 -1.82
CA VAL A 175 -21.28 -7.26 -3.20
C VAL A 175 -19.79 -7.00 -3.27
N TYR A 176 -19.27 -5.97 -2.58
CA TYR A 176 -17.83 -5.74 -2.51
C TYR A 176 -17.09 -6.92 -1.88
N ALA A 177 -17.58 -7.44 -0.75
CA ALA A 177 -17.02 -8.62 -0.10
C ALA A 177 -17.04 -9.85 -1.02
N ALA A 178 -18.11 -10.07 -1.79
CA ALA A 178 -18.19 -11.14 -2.76
C ALA A 178 -17.17 -10.99 -3.91
N ILE A 179 -16.99 -9.77 -4.44
CA ILE A 179 -15.96 -9.47 -5.45
C ILE A 179 -14.58 -9.81 -4.88
N MET A 180 -14.30 -9.35 -3.66
CA MET A 180 -12.99 -9.55 -3.04
C MET A 180 -12.73 -11.00 -2.66
N ALA A 181 -13.75 -11.74 -2.19
CA ALA A 181 -13.64 -13.17 -1.94
C ALA A 181 -13.38 -13.94 -3.24
N GLY A 182 -14.11 -13.62 -4.31
CA GLY A 182 -13.89 -14.20 -5.64
C GLY A 182 -12.49 -13.92 -6.17
N ALA A 183 -12.01 -12.68 -6.06
CA ALA A 183 -10.64 -12.32 -6.44
C ALA A 183 -9.59 -13.03 -5.58
N TYR A 184 -9.82 -13.14 -4.26
CA TYR A 184 -8.90 -13.80 -3.35
C TYR A 184 -8.75 -15.28 -3.67
N LEU A 185 -9.86 -15.97 -3.98
CA LEU A 185 -9.87 -17.39 -4.33
C LEU A 185 -9.39 -17.64 -5.76
N GLY A 186 -9.72 -16.76 -6.70
CA GLY A 186 -9.42 -16.92 -8.12
C GLY A 186 -8.00 -16.51 -8.52
N MET A 187 -7.39 -15.54 -7.84
CA MET A 187 -6.03 -15.12 -8.17
C MET A 187 -4.97 -16.04 -7.55
N PRO A 188 -3.89 -16.36 -8.28
CA PRO A 188 -2.86 -17.28 -7.82
C PRO A 188 -2.15 -16.77 -6.55
N ALA A 189 -1.61 -17.70 -5.77
CA ALA A 189 -0.74 -17.38 -4.64
C ALA A 189 0.62 -16.87 -5.13
N ASN A 190 1.38 -16.22 -4.23
CA ASN A 190 2.76 -15.87 -4.51
C ASN A 190 3.57 -17.16 -4.81
N PRO A 191 4.25 -17.28 -5.97
CA PRO A 191 4.97 -18.49 -6.34
C PRO A 191 6.27 -18.70 -5.56
N ASP A 192 6.78 -17.65 -4.91
CA ASP A 192 8.09 -17.69 -4.28
C ASP A 192 8.05 -18.45 -2.95
N LYS A 193 9.01 -19.37 -2.79
CA LYS A 193 9.29 -19.99 -1.50
C LYS A 193 10.00 -19.00 -0.59
N ILE A 194 9.55 -18.90 0.65
CA ILE A 194 10.21 -18.09 1.68
C ILE A 194 11.33 -18.94 2.30
N THR A 195 12.57 -18.54 2.05
CA THR A 195 13.78 -19.20 2.58
C THR A 195 14.36 -18.49 3.80
N ALA A 196 13.95 -17.25 4.05
CA ALA A 196 14.36 -16.49 5.22
C ALA A 196 13.63 -16.93 6.50
N PRO A 197 14.19 -16.67 7.70
CA PRO A 197 13.53 -16.93 8.96
C PRO A 197 12.14 -16.28 9.04
N MET A 198 11.12 -17.07 9.44
CA MET A 198 9.73 -16.62 9.42
C MET A 198 9.43 -15.53 10.45
N ASP A 199 10.15 -15.50 11.56
CA ASP A 199 10.10 -14.43 12.57
C ASP A 199 10.51 -13.08 11.97
N LEU A 200 11.57 -13.04 11.16
CA LEU A 200 12.00 -11.85 10.41
C LEU A 200 10.91 -11.41 9.42
N VAL A 201 10.39 -12.33 8.63
CA VAL A 201 9.38 -12.03 7.59
C VAL A 201 8.07 -11.54 8.21
N ILE A 202 7.59 -12.20 9.27
CA ILE A 202 6.35 -11.80 9.96
C ILE A 202 6.54 -10.43 10.63
N SER A 203 7.67 -10.22 11.31
CA SER A 203 7.93 -8.94 11.96
C SER A 203 7.99 -7.80 10.95
N PHE A 204 8.72 -7.99 9.83
CA PHE A 204 8.75 -7.04 8.72
C PHE A 204 7.34 -6.71 8.20
N ARG A 205 6.51 -7.73 7.98
CA ARG A 205 5.12 -7.55 7.52
C ARG A 205 4.29 -6.74 8.49
N ILE A 206 4.38 -7.04 9.78
CA ILE A 206 3.63 -6.34 10.83
C ILE A 206 4.07 -4.87 10.89
N VAL A 207 5.38 -4.60 10.95
CA VAL A 207 5.85 -3.22 11.06
C VAL A 207 5.59 -2.40 9.80
N SER A 208 5.73 -3.00 8.62
CA SER A 208 5.41 -2.34 7.35
C SER A 208 3.92 -2.04 7.24
N ALA A 209 3.07 -2.98 7.69
CA ALA A 209 1.63 -2.75 7.70
C ALA A 209 1.21 -1.69 8.72
N PHE A 210 1.90 -1.63 9.86
CA PHE A 210 1.71 -0.61 10.88
C PHE A 210 2.08 0.79 10.36
N THR A 211 3.27 0.98 9.80
CA THR A 211 3.69 2.29 9.29
C THR A 211 2.84 2.74 8.10
N MET A 212 2.46 1.81 7.21
CA MET A 212 1.54 2.13 6.12
C MET A 212 0.13 2.49 6.64
N SER A 213 -0.35 1.88 7.73
CA SER A 213 -1.62 2.28 8.36
C SER A 213 -1.52 3.63 9.06
N MET A 214 -0.36 3.97 9.63
CA MET A 214 -0.09 5.30 10.21
C MET A 214 -0.06 6.39 9.13
N PHE A 215 0.36 6.07 7.91
CA PHE A 215 0.34 7.01 6.78
C PHE A 215 -1.07 7.48 6.40
N TRP A 216 -2.08 6.60 6.52
CA TRP A 216 -3.47 6.86 6.16
C TRP A 216 -4.22 7.67 7.23
#